data_AF-A0A7C0ZXF4-F1
#
_entry.id   AF-A0A7C0ZXF4-F1
#
_cell.length_a   1.000
_cell.length_b   1.000
_cell.length_c   1.000
_cell.angle_alpha   90.00
_cell.angle_beta   90.00
_cell.angle_gamma   90.00
#
_symmetry.space_group_name_H-M   'P 1'
#
loop_
_entity.id
_entity.type
_entity.pdbx_description
1 polymer ?
#
loop_
_entity_poly.entity_id
_entity_poly.type
_entity_poly.pdbx_seq_one_letter_code
_entity_poly.pdbx_strand_id
1 'polypeptide(L)'
;MKIRLLGETELTARDLHEAELSVTADGEGLRFGAMEMFVTSLALCTYAVLASYARQIETGVADLQIRMRWRYRDRPYRIDAVNMDIRWPELPENRVDAATRAAAECTLRQTIERGVEVETTLHRRDGRVRSVRRSGPYGPSGRKSVKVSGRGVVYIGGPAISSAAVCSDRRRRIAAWGRLLTVHTGGLPLCVCFKRSF
;
A
#
# COMPACT_ATOMS: atom_id res chain seq x y z
N MET A 1 13.02 16.95 1.34
CA MET A 1 11.56 16.74 1.44
C MET A 1 11.00 17.68 2.47
N LYS A 2 10.13 18.61 2.07
CA LYS A 2 9.52 19.60 2.99
C LYS A 2 8.00 19.42 3.02
N ILE A 3 7.47 19.10 4.20
CA ILE A 3 6.03 18.98 4.46
C ILE A 3 5.60 20.15 5.35
N ARG A 4 4.63 20.95 4.89
CA ARG A 4 4.10 22.09 5.64
C ARG A 4 2.62 21.90 5.90
N LEU A 5 2.22 21.92 7.16
CA LEU A 5 0.82 21.94 7.57
C LEU A 5 0.32 23.39 7.53
N LEU A 6 -0.59 23.67 6.60
CA LEU A 6 -1.13 25.02 6.33
C LEU A 6 -2.37 25.34 7.19
N GLY A 7 -3.02 24.30 7.70
CA GLY A 7 -4.19 24.37 8.56
C GLY A 7 -4.55 22.99 9.09
N GLU A 8 -5.69 22.86 9.78
CA GLU A 8 -6.12 21.59 10.39
C GLU A 8 -6.38 20.47 9.38
N THR A 9 -6.74 20.82 8.14
CA THR A 9 -7.09 19.86 7.09
C THR A 9 -6.41 20.12 5.77
N GLU A 10 -5.25 20.77 5.81
CA GLU A 10 -4.50 21.13 4.61
C GLU A 10 -2.99 21.07 4.83
N LEU A 11 -2.28 20.43 3.90
CA LEU A 11 -0.83 20.42 3.87
C LEU A 11 -0.28 20.56 2.45
N THR A 12 0.99 20.95 2.36
CA THR A 12 1.76 20.93 1.12
C THR A 12 3.03 20.10 1.28
N ALA A 13 3.40 19.43 0.20
CA ALA A 13 4.61 18.64 0.10
C ALA A 13 5.43 19.17 -1.09
N ARG A 14 6.67 19.59 -0.82
CA ARG A 14 7.59 20.21 -1.77
C ARG A 14 9.00 19.67 -1.59
N ASP A 15 9.88 19.99 -2.54
CA ASP A 15 11.29 19.60 -2.52
C ASP A 15 11.44 18.10 -2.23
N LEU A 16 10.57 17.31 -2.87
CA LEU A 16 10.36 15.90 -2.55
C LEU A 16 11.53 15.01 -2.99
N HIS A 17 12.44 15.58 -3.78
CA HIS A 17 13.67 14.93 -4.23
C HIS A 17 14.82 15.02 -3.22
N GLU A 18 14.78 15.94 -2.24
CA GLU A 18 15.85 16.03 -1.24
C GLU A 18 15.72 14.90 -0.20
N ALA A 19 16.85 14.37 0.28
CA ALA A 19 16.88 13.21 1.18
C ALA A 19 16.32 13.48 2.59
N GLU A 20 16.50 14.69 3.11
CA GLU A 20 16.08 15.04 4.48
C GLU A 20 14.58 15.33 4.54
N LEU A 21 13.88 14.75 5.52
CA LEU A 21 12.47 15.03 5.78
C LEU A 21 12.34 16.13 6.82
N SER A 22 11.79 17.27 6.42
CA SER A 22 11.40 18.37 7.31
C SER A 22 9.87 18.47 7.35
N VAL A 23 9.32 18.54 8.57
CA VAL A 23 7.89 18.71 8.81
C VAL A 23 7.68 19.95 9.67
N THR A 24 6.93 20.92 9.17
CA THR A 24 6.61 22.16 9.88
C THR A 24 5.11 22.43 9.88
N ALA A 25 4.66 23.25 10.83
CA ALA A 25 3.29 23.73 10.91
C ALA A 25 3.29 25.26 10.95
N ASP A 26 2.45 25.88 10.12
CA ASP A 26 2.50 27.33 9.88
C ASP A 26 1.73 28.17 10.92
N GLY A 27 1.08 27.55 11.91
CA GLY A 27 0.22 28.22 12.88
C GLY A 27 0.37 27.69 14.30
N GLU A 28 0.12 28.55 15.29
CA GLU A 28 0.09 28.17 16.70
C GLU A 28 -1.02 27.15 16.96
N GLY A 29 -0.71 26.10 17.74
CA GLY A 29 -1.66 25.05 18.07
C GLY A 29 -1.87 23.98 16.99
N LEU A 30 -1.36 24.18 15.77
CA LEU A 30 -1.36 23.14 14.75
C LEU A 30 -0.47 21.97 15.19
N ARG A 31 -1.02 20.76 15.18
CA ARG A 31 -0.33 19.53 15.57
C ARG A 31 -0.31 18.57 14.41
N PHE A 32 0.88 18.08 14.10
CA PHE A 32 1.07 17.03 13.12
C PHE A 32 0.80 15.68 13.79
N GLY A 33 -0.43 15.18 13.65
CA GLY A 33 -0.89 13.94 14.25
C GLY A 33 -0.96 12.78 13.27
N ALA A 34 -1.59 11.69 13.72
CA ALA A 34 -1.70 10.47 12.92
C ALA A 34 -2.50 10.66 11.62
N MET A 35 -3.48 11.55 11.59
CA MET A 35 -4.30 11.80 10.41
C MET A 35 -3.52 12.62 9.36
N GLU A 36 -2.77 13.62 9.81
CA GLU A 36 -1.87 14.42 8.98
C GLU A 36 -0.74 13.55 8.42
N MET A 37 -0.17 12.66 9.24
CA MET A 37 0.82 11.67 8.81
C MET A 37 0.25 10.71 7.77
N PHE A 38 -0.99 10.26 7.94
CA PHE A 38 -1.65 9.40 6.95
C PHE A 38 -1.80 10.12 5.60
N VAL A 39 -2.30 11.36 5.58
CA VAL A 39 -2.42 12.13 4.33
C VAL A 39 -1.06 12.43 3.72
N THR A 40 -0.05 12.69 4.55
CA THR A 40 1.35 12.86 4.11
C THR A 40 1.89 11.59 3.46
N SER A 41 1.61 10.42 4.04
CA SER A 41 2.03 9.14 3.43
C SER A 41 1.42 8.94 2.05
N LEU A 42 0.16 9.37 1.84
CA LEU A 42 -0.51 9.31 0.54
C LEU A 42 0.18 10.23 -0.50
N ALA A 43 0.55 11.44 -0.10
CA ALA A 43 1.31 12.35 -0.95
C ALA A 43 2.69 11.77 -1.33
N LEU A 44 3.44 11.26 -0.35
CA LEU A 44 4.76 10.66 -0.57
C LEU A 44 4.70 9.39 -1.44
N CYS A 45 3.69 8.53 -1.23
CA CYS A 45 3.43 7.38 -2.09
C CYS A 45 3.16 7.79 -3.53
N THR A 46 2.35 8.83 -3.73
CA THR A 46 2.04 9.33 -5.07
C THR A 46 3.28 9.93 -5.74
N TYR A 47 4.06 10.72 -4.99
CA TYR A 47 5.33 11.23 -5.47
C TYR A 47 6.29 10.11 -5.88
N ALA A 48 6.41 9.03 -5.11
CA ALA A 48 7.29 7.92 -5.47
C ALA A 48 6.91 7.28 -6.82
N VAL A 49 5.60 7.15 -7.10
CA VAL A 49 5.13 6.68 -8.40
C VAL A 49 5.43 7.69 -9.51
N LEU A 50 5.16 8.98 -9.28
CA LEU A 50 5.44 10.04 -10.25
C LEU A 50 6.94 10.19 -10.54
N ALA A 51 7.80 10.10 -9.54
CA ALA A 51 9.25 10.11 -9.70
C ALA A 51 9.73 8.87 -10.50
N SER A 52 9.09 7.72 -10.32
CA SER A 52 9.37 6.56 -11.15
C SER A 52 8.90 6.73 -12.60
N TYR A 53 7.73 7.32 -12.80
CA TYR A 53 7.21 7.66 -14.11
C TYR A 53 8.08 8.70 -14.83
N ALA A 54 8.51 9.75 -14.11
CA ALA A 54 9.38 10.81 -14.60
C ALA A 54 10.68 10.26 -15.21
N ARG A 55 11.29 9.25 -14.57
CA ARG A 55 12.46 8.55 -15.12
C ARG A 55 12.19 7.84 -16.45
N GLN A 56 10.97 7.34 -16.67
CA GLN A 56 10.60 6.66 -17.93
C GLN A 56 10.40 7.64 -19.08
N ILE A 57 10.03 8.88 -18.78
CA ILE A 57 9.82 9.96 -19.75
C ILE A 57 10.96 10.99 -19.74
N GLU A 58 12.07 10.66 -19.07
CA GLU A 58 13.28 11.49 -18.96
C GLU A 58 12.98 12.95 -18.54
N THR A 59 12.03 13.11 -17.62
CA THR A 59 11.59 14.41 -17.09
C THR A 59 12.03 14.54 -15.62
N GLY A 60 12.34 15.75 -15.16
CA GLY A 60 12.68 15.98 -13.76
C GLY A 60 11.46 16.14 -12.86
N VAL A 61 11.70 16.17 -11.55
CA VAL A 61 10.68 16.30 -10.49
C VAL A 61 11.09 17.35 -9.45
N ALA A 62 12.04 18.22 -9.80
CA ALA A 62 12.62 19.16 -8.84
C ALA A 62 11.54 20.10 -8.31
N ASP A 63 10.71 20.64 -9.22
CA ASP A 63 9.63 21.57 -8.92
C ASP A 63 8.26 20.89 -8.73
N LEU A 64 8.22 19.57 -8.57
CA LEU A 64 6.97 18.84 -8.33
C LEU A 64 6.45 19.15 -6.91
N GLN A 65 5.23 19.66 -6.84
CA GLN A 65 4.56 20.00 -5.59
C GLN A 65 3.23 19.28 -5.48
N ILE A 66 2.89 18.82 -4.28
CA ILE A 66 1.60 18.18 -3.99
C ILE A 66 0.92 18.97 -2.87
N ARG A 67 -0.29 19.46 -3.12
CA ARG A 67 -1.16 20.06 -2.11
C ARG A 67 -2.27 19.08 -1.77
N MET A 68 -2.43 18.81 -0.49
CA MET A 68 -3.41 17.88 0.04
C MET A 68 -4.43 18.64 0.87
N ARG A 69 -5.71 18.41 0.60
CA ARG A 69 -6.83 18.91 1.40
C ARG A 69 -7.73 17.74 1.75
N TRP A 70 -8.19 17.65 2.98
CA TRP A 70 -9.11 16.59 3.38
C TRP A 70 -10.27 17.14 4.18
N ARG A 71 -11.27 16.28 4.43
CA ARG A 71 -12.38 16.58 5.33
C ARG A 71 -12.65 15.37 6.21
N TYR A 72 -13.06 15.63 7.44
CA TYR A 72 -13.49 14.60 8.37
C TYR A 72 -14.98 14.30 8.20
N ARG A 73 -15.40 13.09 8.54
CA ARG A 73 -16.80 12.73 8.78
C ARG A 73 -16.90 12.17 10.18
N ASP A 74 -17.92 12.59 10.91
CA ASP A 74 -18.26 12.05 12.22
C ASP A 74 -19.00 10.70 12.14
N ARG A 75 -18.96 9.95 13.25
CA ARG A 75 -19.73 8.72 13.45
C ARG A 75 -19.52 7.64 12.34
N PRO A 76 -18.38 6.93 12.31
CA PRO A 76 -17.18 7.14 13.12
C PRO A 76 -16.30 8.28 12.58
N TYR A 77 -15.60 8.97 13.48
CA TYR A 77 -14.62 10.01 13.15
C TYR A 77 -13.50 9.43 12.29
N ARG A 78 -13.41 9.90 11.04
CA ARG A 78 -12.43 9.46 10.04
C ARG A 78 -12.27 10.50 8.94
N ILE A 79 -11.23 10.34 8.12
CA ILE A 79 -11.15 11.06 6.84
C ILE A 79 -12.26 10.54 5.91
N ASP A 80 -13.04 11.46 5.38
CA ASP A 80 -14.13 11.18 4.44
C ASP A 80 -13.66 11.27 2.98
N ALA A 81 -12.92 12.33 2.67
CA ALA A 81 -12.41 12.60 1.34
C ALA A 81 -11.04 13.28 1.43
N VAL A 82 -10.19 12.98 0.44
CA VAL A 82 -8.89 13.62 0.24
C VAL A 82 -8.84 14.12 -1.19
N ASN A 83 -8.55 15.41 -1.35
CA ASN A 83 -8.31 16.07 -2.62
C ASN A 83 -6.80 16.30 -2.76
N MET A 84 -6.23 15.82 -3.86
CA MET A 84 -4.82 15.96 -4.18
C MET A 84 -4.68 16.84 -5.42
N ASP A 85 -3.93 17.93 -5.28
CA ASP A 85 -3.60 18.87 -6.36
C ASP A 85 -2.10 18.78 -6.61
N ILE A 86 -1.72 18.35 -7.81
CA ILE A 86 -0.34 18.08 -8.20
C ILE A 86 0.07 19.14 -9.21
N ARG A 87 1.13 19.89 -8.88
CA ARG A 87 1.76 20.84 -9.79
C ARG A 87 3.10 20.28 -10.22
N TRP A 88 3.24 20.07 -11.52
CA TRP A 88 4.45 19.54 -12.13
C TRP A 88 4.84 20.38 -13.35
N PRO A 89 5.57 21.48 -13.16
CA PRO A 89 5.90 22.42 -14.25
C PRO A 89 6.70 21.80 -15.39
N GLU A 90 7.56 20.83 -15.07
CA GLU A 90 8.43 20.16 -16.04
C GLU A 90 7.69 19.10 -16.88
N LEU A 91 6.43 18.76 -16.57
CA LEU A 91 5.68 17.72 -17.26
C LEU A 91 5.27 18.19 -18.67
N PRO A 92 5.61 17.44 -19.74
CA PRO A 92 5.13 17.74 -21.09
C PRO A 92 3.60 17.70 -21.17
N GLU A 93 2.99 18.66 -21.85
CA GLU A 93 1.51 18.78 -21.95
C GLU A 93 0.86 17.50 -22.51
N ASN A 94 1.50 16.84 -23.46
CA ASN A 94 1.00 15.58 -24.04
C ASN A 94 1.09 14.36 -23.09
N ARG A 95 1.64 14.53 -21.88
CA ARG A 95 1.78 13.49 -20.86
C ARG A 95 0.87 13.70 -19.65
N VAL A 96 0.08 14.77 -19.60
CA VAL A 96 -0.81 15.09 -18.46
C VAL A 96 -1.73 13.92 -18.10
N ASP A 97 -2.41 13.33 -19.09
CA ASP A 97 -3.30 12.19 -18.85
C ASP A 97 -2.56 10.94 -18.36
N ALA A 98 -1.36 10.70 -18.87
CA ALA A 98 -0.55 9.55 -18.49
C ALA A 98 0.01 9.72 -17.07
N ALA A 99 0.49 10.91 -16.70
CA ALA A 99 0.90 11.24 -15.34
C ALA A 99 -0.27 11.15 -14.35
N THR A 100 -1.47 11.59 -14.76
CA THR A 100 -2.69 11.48 -13.94
C THR A 100 -3.03 10.02 -13.64
N ARG A 101 -2.95 9.14 -14.66
CA ARG A 101 -3.13 7.70 -14.45
C ARG A 101 -2.03 7.11 -13.56
N ALA A 102 -0.77 7.50 -13.75
CA ALA A 102 0.33 7.04 -12.90
C ALA A 102 0.12 7.43 -11.43
N ALA A 103 -0.27 8.68 -11.15
CA ALA A 103 -0.58 9.13 -9.78
C ALA A 103 -1.66 8.26 -9.11
N ALA A 104 -2.65 7.80 -9.89
CA ALA A 104 -3.74 6.95 -9.41
C ALA A 104 -3.28 5.52 -9.02
N GLU A 105 -2.08 5.09 -9.41
CA GLU A 105 -1.53 3.76 -9.11
C GLU A 105 -0.75 3.71 -7.79
N CYS A 106 -0.72 4.78 -6.99
CA CYS A 106 -0.11 4.74 -5.65
C CYS A 106 -0.69 3.59 -4.80
N THR A 107 0.20 2.76 -4.24
CA THR A 107 -0.14 1.60 -3.41
C THR A 107 -1.05 1.94 -2.23
N LEU A 108 -0.85 3.10 -1.58
CA LEU A 108 -1.70 3.52 -0.46
C LEU A 108 -3.12 3.85 -0.92
N ARG A 109 -3.30 4.49 -2.08
CA ARG A 109 -4.62 4.70 -2.68
C ARG A 109 -5.31 3.36 -2.93
N GLN A 110 -4.61 2.42 -3.57
CA GLN A 110 -5.13 1.07 -3.81
C GLN A 110 -5.50 0.34 -2.50
N THR A 111 -4.70 0.50 -1.45
CA THR A 111 -4.96 -0.10 -0.12
C THR A 111 -6.23 0.47 0.51
N ILE A 112 -6.47 1.78 0.37
CA ILE A 112 -7.67 2.43 0.91
C ILE A 112 -8.91 2.00 0.14
N GLU A 113 -8.85 2.00 -1.20
CA GLU A 113 -9.98 1.68 -2.07
C GLU A 113 -10.43 0.23 -1.93
N ARG A 114 -9.48 -0.70 -1.76
CA ARG A 114 -9.76 -2.13 -1.61
C ARG A 114 -10.02 -2.52 -0.15
N GLY A 115 -9.61 -1.68 0.79
CA GLY A 115 -9.59 -1.98 2.21
C GLY A 115 -8.48 -2.98 2.58
N VAL A 116 -8.09 -2.94 3.84
CA VAL A 116 -7.15 -3.88 4.45
C VAL A 116 -7.80 -4.54 5.66
N GLU A 117 -7.46 -5.81 5.90
CA GLU A 117 -7.86 -6.49 7.12
C GLU A 117 -6.94 -6.08 8.27
N VAL A 118 -7.54 -5.62 9.37
CA VAL A 118 -6.79 -5.25 10.57
C VAL A 118 -7.24 -6.15 11.72
N GLU A 119 -6.28 -6.86 12.32
CA GLU A 119 -6.46 -7.60 13.55
C GLU A 119 -5.78 -6.85 14.69
N THR A 120 -6.53 -6.59 15.74
CA THR A 120 -6.04 -5.95 16.97
C THR A 120 -6.09 -6.95 18.09
N THR A 121 -4.94 -7.22 18.70
CA THR A 121 -4.81 -8.11 19.86
C THR A 121 -4.38 -7.30 21.08
N LEU A 122 -5.19 -7.38 22.13
CA LEU A 122 -4.90 -6.76 23.42
C LEU A 122 -4.36 -7.81 24.38
N HIS A 123 -3.17 -7.53 24.93
CA HIS A 123 -2.54 -8.31 25.98
C HIS A 123 -2.71 -7.61 27.32
N ARG A 124 -3.23 -8.33 28.32
CA ARG A 124 -3.29 -7.84 29.70
C ARG A 124 -2.14 -8.43 30.51
N ARG A 125 -1.69 -7.65 31.50
CA ARG A 125 -0.64 -8.06 32.44
C ARG A 125 -1.00 -9.35 33.22
N ASP A 126 -2.28 -9.67 33.38
CA ASP A 126 -2.77 -10.90 34.01
C ASP A 126 -2.79 -12.13 33.07
N GLY A 127 -2.16 -12.03 31.91
CA GLY A 127 -2.05 -13.10 30.92
C GLY A 127 -3.30 -13.29 30.05
N ARG A 128 -4.36 -12.49 30.23
CA ARG A 128 -5.55 -12.56 29.36
C ARG A 128 -5.28 -11.89 28.02
N VAL A 129 -5.74 -12.53 26.95
CA VAL A 129 -5.63 -12.03 25.58
C VAL A 129 -7.02 -11.90 24.97
N ARG A 130 -7.27 -10.81 24.24
CA ARG A 130 -8.48 -10.62 23.45
C ARG A 130 -8.09 -10.11 22.06
N SER A 131 -8.53 -10.79 21.01
CA SER A 131 -8.37 -10.32 19.64
C SER A 131 -9.70 -9.86 19.04
N VAL A 132 -9.61 -8.85 18.18
CA VAL A 132 -10.71 -8.35 17.36
C VAL A 132 -10.20 -8.19 15.95
N ARG A 133 -10.87 -8.86 15.00
CA ARG A 133 -10.57 -8.78 13.58
C ARG A 133 -11.71 -8.03 12.88
N ARG A 134 -11.37 -7.00 12.12
CA ARG A 134 -12.35 -6.28 11.29
C ARG A 134 -11.79 -6.13 9.89
N SER A 135 -12.54 -6.62 8.92
CA SER A 135 -12.43 -6.20 7.53
C SER A 135 -13.10 -4.82 7.38
N GLY A 136 -12.47 -3.94 6.59
CA GLY A 136 -13.10 -2.68 6.21
C GLY A 136 -14.44 -2.89 5.49
N PRO A 137 -15.36 -1.91 5.52
CA PRO A 137 -16.68 -2.03 4.90
C PRO A 137 -16.65 -2.20 3.37
N TYR A 138 -15.49 -2.01 2.73
CA TYR A 138 -15.28 -2.20 1.29
C TYR A 138 -14.76 -3.59 0.90
N GLY A 139 -14.52 -4.47 1.88
CA GLY A 139 -14.27 -5.90 1.61
C GLY A 139 -15.58 -6.66 1.38
N PRO A 140 -15.61 -7.72 0.55
CA PRO A 140 -16.81 -8.53 0.36
C PRO A 140 -17.28 -9.05 1.72
N SER A 141 -18.53 -8.74 2.04
CA SER A 141 -19.19 -9.00 3.31
C SER A 141 -18.96 -10.45 3.80
N GLY A 142 -18.28 -10.63 4.92
CA GLY A 142 -18.04 -11.99 5.44
C GLY A 142 -17.57 -12.04 6.89
N ARG A 143 -18.53 -12.24 7.80
CA ARG A 143 -18.42 -12.71 9.20
C ARG A 143 -17.48 -11.95 10.15
N LYS A 144 -18.11 -11.26 11.12
CA LYS A 144 -17.46 -10.93 12.39
C LYS A 144 -17.26 -12.22 13.20
N SER A 145 -16.05 -12.76 13.23
CA SER A 145 -15.67 -13.79 14.20
C SER A 145 -14.97 -13.13 15.39
N VAL A 146 -15.66 -13.02 16.53
CA VAL A 146 -15.02 -12.68 17.81
C VAL A 146 -14.64 -13.99 18.48
N LYS A 147 -13.34 -14.30 18.55
CA LYS A 147 -12.85 -15.49 19.26
C LYS A 147 -12.38 -15.05 20.65
N VAL A 148 -13.12 -15.44 21.68
CA VAL A 148 -12.68 -15.28 23.08
C VAL A 148 -12.12 -16.63 23.51
N SER A 149 -10.79 -16.78 23.56
CA SER A 149 -10.19 -17.96 24.19
C SER A 149 -10.03 -17.70 25.69
N GLY A 150 -10.90 -18.32 26.49
CA GLY A 150 -10.60 -18.55 27.91
C GLY A 150 -9.35 -19.43 28.03
N ARG A 151 -8.55 -19.18 29.08
CA ARG A 151 -7.27 -19.83 29.41
C ARG A 151 -7.16 -21.25 28.82
N GLY A 152 -6.40 -21.38 27.74
CA GLY A 152 -6.17 -22.66 27.08
C GLY A 152 -5.23 -22.45 25.90
N VAL A 153 -4.11 -23.16 25.92
CA VAL A 153 -3.14 -23.22 24.82
C VAL A 153 -3.89 -23.56 23.53
N VAL A 154 -3.82 -22.68 22.54
CA VAL A 154 -4.46 -22.89 21.23
C VAL A 154 -3.45 -23.61 20.33
N TYR A 155 -3.67 -24.90 20.08
CA TYR A 155 -3.07 -25.59 18.94
C TYR A 155 -3.74 -25.10 17.66
N ILE A 156 -2.94 -24.61 16.71
CA ILE A 156 -3.41 -24.23 15.38
C ILE A 156 -3.51 -25.51 14.54
N GLY A 157 -4.70 -26.08 14.46
CA GLY A 157 -5.02 -27.10 13.47
C GLY A 157 -5.10 -26.46 12.09
N GLY A 158 -4.09 -26.73 11.25
CA GLY A 158 -4.16 -26.47 9.81
C GLY A 158 -5.09 -27.50 9.12
N PRO A 159 -5.70 -27.16 7.97
CA PRO A 159 -6.48 -28.12 7.21
C PRO A 159 -5.58 -29.23 6.67
N ALA A 160 -5.99 -30.48 6.88
CA ALA A 160 -5.44 -31.65 6.24
C ALA A 160 -5.61 -31.51 4.71
N ILE A 161 -4.50 -31.32 4.00
CA ILE A 161 -4.47 -31.48 2.54
C ILE A 161 -4.40 -32.99 2.29
N SER A 162 -5.52 -33.56 1.87
CA SER A 162 -5.60 -34.92 1.36
C SER A 162 -4.79 -35.03 0.07
N SER A 163 -3.59 -35.60 0.18
CA SER A 163 -2.75 -36.00 -0.94
C SER A 163 -3.29 -37.27 -1.59
N ALA A 164 -4.19 -37.16 -2.56
CA ALA A 164 -4.45 -38.26 -3.51
C ALA A 164 -5.17 -37.76 -4.77
N ALA A 165 -4.59 -38.09 -5.93
CA ALA A 165 -5.17 -38.08 -7.28
C ALA A 165 -5.54 -36.71 -7.88
N VAL A 166 -4.75 -36.23 -8.85
CA VAL A 166 -4.97 -36.41 -10.30
C VAL A 166 -3.68 -35.96 -11.00
N CYS A 167 -2.84 -36.93 -11.33
CA CYS A 167 -1.69 -36.76 -12.21
C CYS A 167 -1.89 -37.68 -13.41
N SER A 168 -2.68 -37.22 -14.36
CA SER A 168 -2.67 -37.76 -15.72
C SER A 168 -3.28 -36.70 -16.64
N ASP A 169 -2.62 -36.49 -17.77
CA ASP A 169 -3.12 -35.74 -18.92
C ASP A 169 -2.70 -34.26 -19.06
N ARG A 170 -1.40 -34.04 -19.23
CA ARG A 170 -0.87 -32.97 -20.11
C ARG A 170 0.60 -33.20 -20.49
N ARG A 171 0.89 -34.36 -21.09
CA ARG A 171 2.11 -34.55 -21.90
C ARG A 171 1.71 -34.66 -23.37
N ARG A 172 1.70 -33.52 -24.07
CA ARG A 172 2.00 -33.40 -25.50
C ARG A 172 1.98 -31.92 -25.87
N ARG A 173 3.05 -31.49 -26.54
CA ARG A 173 3.32 -30.15 -27.13
C ARG A 173 3.88 -29.12 -26.14
N ILE A 174 5.21 -29.03 -26.10
CA ILE A 174 6.00 -27.90 -26.63
C ILE A 174 7.45 -28.41 -26.63
N ALA A 175 7.93 -28.77 -27.83
CA ALA A 175 9.34 -28.90 -28.12
C ALA A 175 9.69 -27.66 -28.96
N ALA A 176 10.65 -26.87 -28.47
CA ALA A 176 11.67 -26.14 -29.23
C ALA A 176 12.14 -24.92 -28.42
N TRP A 177 13.45 -24.66 -28.51
CA TRP A 177 14.19 -23.47 -28.08
C TRP A 177 14.78 -23.45 -26.65
N GLY A 178 16.08 -23.80 -26.58
CA GLY A 178 17.09 -22.90 -26.00
C GLY A 178 17.60 -23.16 -24.57
N ARG A 179 18.70 -23.93 -24.46
CA ARG A 179 19.71 -24.00 -23.37
C ARG A 179 19.20 -24.02 -21.91
N LEU A 180 19.17 -25.23 -21.33
CA LEU A 180 19.23 -25.44 -19.88
C LEU A 180 20.65 -25.18 -19.36
N LEU A 181 20.77 -24.29 -18.39
CA LEU A 181 21.89 -24.26 -17.44
C LEU A 181 21.52 -25.14 -16.25
N THR A 182 22.21 -26.26 -16.09
CA THR A 182 22.04 -27.17 -14.96
C THR A 182 22.96 -26.74 -13.82
N VAL A 183 22.41 -26.15 -12.76
CA VAL A 183 23.12 -25.95 -11.50
C VAL A 183 22.76 -27.10 -10.58
N HIS A 184 23.73 -27.95 -10.26
CA HIS A 184 23.57 -29.01 -9.26
C HIS A 184 23.82 -28.42 -7.87
N THR A 185 22.76 -28.22 -7.09
CA THR A 185 22.84 -28.18 -5.63
C THR A 185 21.85 -29.19 -5.08
N GLY A 186 22.35 -30.10 -4.23
CA GLY A 186 21.55 -31.16 -3.62
C GLY A 186 20.48 -30.56 -2.71
N GLY A 187 19.22 -30.69 -3.12
CA GLY A 187 18.05 -30.27 -2.33
C GLY A 187 16.91 -29.81 -3.24
N LEU A 188 15.85 -30.63 -3.31
CA LEU A 188 14.49 -30.43 -3.87
C LEU A 188 14.29 -29.37 -4.99
N PRO A 189 13.77 -29.77 -6.18
CA PRO A 189 13.52 -28.82 -7.27
C PRO A 189 12.37 -27.86 -6.95
N LEU A 190 12.69 -26.58 -6.78
CA LEU A 190 11.74 -25.48 -6.83
C LEU A 190 11.58 -25.02 -8.29
N CYS A 191 10.40 -25.23 -8.87
CA CYS A 191 10.02 -24.61 -10.14
C CYS A 191 9.64 -23.15 -9.90
N VAL A 192 10.52 -22.22 -10.24
CA VAL A 192 10.19 -20.78 -10.30
C VAL A 192 9.71 -20.45 -11.72
N CYS A 193 8.41 -20.17 -11.87
CA CYS A 193 7.85 -19.63 -13.11
C CYS A 193 8.01 -18.11 -13.11
N PHE A 194 8.88 -17.59 -13.98
CA PHE A 194 9.00 -16.15 -14.22
C PHE A 194 7.91 -15.71 -15.20
N LYS A 195 6.92 -14.95 -14.71
CA LYS A 195 5.89 -14.33 -15.56
C LYS A 195 6.40 -12.97 -16.02
N ARG A 196 6.79 -12.87 -17.30
CA ARG A 196 7.18 -11.62 -17.95
C ARG A 196 5.91 -10.95 -18.47
N SER A 197 5.47 -9.87 -17.85
CA SER A 197 4.36 -9.04 -18.36
C SER A 197 4.93 -7.97 -19.28
N PHE A 198 4.44 -7.93 -20.52
CA PHE A 198 4.53 -6.79 -21.41
C PHE A 198 3.42 -5.78 -21.08
#